data_AF-A0A948R910-F1
#
_entry.id   AF-A0A948R910-F1
#
_cell.length_a   1.000
_cell.length_b   1.000
_cell.length_c   1.000
_cell.angle_alpha   90.00
_cell.angle_beta   90.00
_cell.angle_gamma   90.00
#
_symmetry.space_group_name_H-M   'P 1'
#
loop_
_entity.id
_entity.type
_entity.pdbx_description
1 polymer ?
#
loop_
_entity_poly.entity_id
_entity_poly.type
_entity_poly.pdbx_seq_one_letter_code
_entity_poly.pdbx_strand_id
1 'polypeptide(L)'
;MHRSKWLKFWSERRPDDVSPRIQLAELQGDERKRLVALRSAIRAFPGIARIDDGPWKLGRSVDLLIRLHAIRAIFVTWSEFACGGVRQDARREAFHALAVPLAKLDEGLPDFYNLNMMSSDYGVSASQRAVEAARRAVSLVEAIDCLEFRKLPFDKDERYSQFLDTLSFSGPNGHDERARWRAAQSAAIGADCALLRENLATLEELALAPLWPNSSIAALETNLTLGLGAKNGRDLGVHIEKWLRERKDGSLILNLEVDKARERVIGIASLPQSFWESRPPADTLHAFDYCLHGDLKNPSRGEENSCRQAL
;
A
#
# COMPACT_ATOMS: atom_id res chain seq x y z
N MET A 1 18.98 13.47 -10.47
CA MET A 1 19.24 14.18 -9.19
C MET A 1 20.02 13.25 -8.26
N HIS A 2 21.08 13.72 -7.58
CA HIS A 2 22.07 12.86 -6.88
C HIS A 2 21.46 11.97 -5.77
N ARG A 3 21.42 10.65 -6.00
CA ARG A 3 21.14 9.58 -5.02
C ARG A 3 21.91 9.73 -3.69
N SER A 4 23.08 10.38 -3.69
CA SER A 4 23.92 10.55 -2.50
C SER A 4 23.41 11.59 -1.50
N LYS A 5 22.66 12.61 -1.93
CA LYS A 5 22.17 13.68 -1.02
C LYS A 5 21.03 13.18 -0.12
N TRP A 6 20.13 12.37 -0.68
CA TRP A 6 19.06 11.72 0.07
C TRP A 6 19.64 10.80 1.13
N LEU A 7 20.47 9.83 0.73
CA LEU A 7 21.10 8.89 1.66
C LEU A 7 21.87 9.60 2.78
N LYS A 8 22.54 10.72 2.47
CA LYS A 8 23.22 11.55 3.47
C LYS A 8 22.25 12.19 4.46
N PHE A 9 21.17 12.80 3.98
CA PHE A 9 20.13 13.40 4.84
C PHE A 9 19.53 12.37 5.81
N TRP A 10 19.17 11.18 5.30
CA TRP A 10 18.58 10.11 6.12
C TRP A 10 19.57 9.47 7.11
N SER A 11 20.88 9.59 6.89
CA SER A 11 21.92 9.03 7.77
C SER A 11 22.26 9.90 8.98
N GLU A 12 21.97 11.20 8.93
CA GLU A 12 22.44 12.18 9.92
C GLU A 12 21.40 12.49 11.02
N ARG A 13 20.13 12.10 10.85
CA ARG A 13 19.07 12.33 11.85
C ARG A 13 18.39 11.04 12.28
N ARG A 14 18.32 10.84 13.60
CA ARG A 14 17.41 9.86 14.20
C ARG A 14 16.01 10.49 14.21
N PRO A 15 14.96 9.77 13.80
CA PRO A 15 13.60 10.25 13.97
C PRO A 15 13.30 10.30 15.47
N ASP A 16 13.02 11.49 15.98
CA ASP A 16 12.69 11.73 17.39
C ASP A 16 11.40 11.01 17.81
N ASP A 17 11.25 10.79 19.13
CA ASP A 17 10.14 10.12 19.84
C ASP A 17 8.79 10.87 19.79
N VAL A 18 8.35 11.29 18.60
CA VAL A 18 7.06 11.94 18.39
C VAL A 18 6.15 11.02 17.59
N SER A 19 4.90 10.85 18.06
CA SER A 19 3.90 10.00 17.41
C SER A 19 3.73 10.37 15.93
N PRO A 20 3.82 9.41 14.98
CA PRO A 20 3.66 9.69 13.55
C PRO A 20 2.31 10.34 13.19
N ARG A 21 1.27 10.15 14.02
CA ARG A 21 -0.01 10.89 13.91
C ARG A 21 0.16 12.39 14.12
N ILE A 22 0.88 12.77 15.18
CA ILE A 22 1.16 14.17 15.50
C ILE A 22 2.00 14.79 14.38
N GLN A 23 3.04 14.07 13.93
CA GLN A 23 3.91 14.56 12.87
C GLN A 23 3.17 14.81 11.55
N LEU A 24 2.25 13.92 11.17
CA LEU A 24 1.40 14.11 9.99
C LEU A 24 0.44 15.30 10.19
N ALA A 25 -0.19 15.41 11.35
CA ALA A 25 -1.17 16.47 11.64
C ALA A 25 -0.55 17.87 11.58
N GLU A 26 0.70 18.02 12.07
CA GLU A 26 1.46 19.27 12.08
C GLU A 26 2.00 19.68 10.71
N LEU A 27 2.02 18.77 9.74
CA LEU A 27 2.53 19.05 8.41
C LEU A 27 1.61 20.02 7.66
N GLN A 28 2.16 21.10 7.12
CA GLN A 28 1.36 22.13 6.45
C GLN A 28 0.97 21.70 5.03
N GLY A 29 -0.31 21.85 4.68
CA GLY A 29 -0.84 21.60 3.34
C GLY A 29 -1.22 20.14 3.07
N ASP A 30 -2.37 19.98 2.44
CA ASP A 30 -2.99 18.66 2.18
C ASP A 30 -2.13 17.77 1.30
N GLU A 31 -1.46 18.33 0.29
CA GLU A 31 -0.59 17.55 -0.60
C GLU A 31 0.61 16.95 0.15
N ARG A 32 1.16 17.67 1.14
CA ARG A 32 2.27 17.16 1.95
C ARG A 32 1.81 15.99 2.82
N LYS A 33 0.65 16.14 3.48
CA LYS A 33 0.03 15.07 4.28
C LYS A 33 -0.27 13.85 3.43
N ARG A 34 -0.87 14.07 2.26
CA ARG A 34 -1.22 13.03 1.29
C ARG A 34 0.01 12.26 0.83
N LEU A 35 1.11 12.94 0.53
CA LEU A 35 2.35 12.29 0.11
C LEU A 35 2.97 11.42 1.22
N VAL A 36 2.97 11.89 2.47
CA VAL A 36 3.42 11.08 3.61
C VAL A 36 2.53 9.85 3.79
N ALA A 37 1.20 10.03 3.76
CA ALA A 37 0.25 8.93 3.86
C ALA A 37 0.44 7.92 2.71
N LEU A 38 0.63 8.40 1.48
CA LEU A 38 0.92 7.57 0.32
C LEU A 38 2.18 6.73 0.52
N ARG A 39 3.27 7.35 0.97
CA ARG A 39 4.54 6.64 1.21
C ARG A 39 4.41 5.62 2.34
N SER A 40 3.64 5.91 3.39
CA SER A 40 3.27 4.94 4.42
C SER A 40 2.45 3.77 3.86
N ALA A 41 1.49 4.04 2.99
CA ALA A 41 0.66 3.01 2.34
C ALA A 41 1.50 2.08 1.45
N ILE A 42 2.43 2.64 0.65
CA ILE A 42 3.35 1.84 -0.17
C ILE A 42 4.21 0.93 0.75
N ARG A 43 4.74 1.46 1.85
CA ARG A 43 5.52 0.67 2.82
C ARG A 43 4.70 -0.43 3.50
N ALA A 44 3.40 -0.22 3.67
CA ALA A 44 2.49 -1.18 4.29
C ALA A 44 1.86 -2.18 3.29
N PHE A 45 2.20 -2.08 2.00
CA PHE A 45 1.73 -3.01 0.97
C PHE A 45 1.84 -4.49 1.35
N PRO A 46 2.94 -4.97 1.98
CA PRO A 46 3.02 -6.39 2.33
C PRO A 46 1.89 -6.84 3.27
N GLY A 47 1.33 -5.93 4.07
CA GLY A 47 0.11 -6.17 4.86
C GLY A 47 -1.16 -6.18 4.02
N ILE A 48 -1.31 -5.24 3.09
CA ILE A 48 -2.47 -5.17 2.16
C ILE A 48 -2.61 -6.48 1.37
N ALA A 49 -1.49 -7.06 0.95
CA ALA A 49 -1.49 -8.29 0.19
C ALA A 49 -2.08 -9.50 0.94
N ARG A 50 -2.15 -9.43 2.27
CA ARG A 50 -2.66 -10.49 3.17
C ARG A 50 -4.15 -10.40 3.45
N ILE A 51 -4.86 -9.50 2.77
CA ILE A 51 -6.33 -9.48 2.77
C ILE A 51 -6.82 -10.74 2.05
N ASP A 52 -6.97 -11.82 2.84
CA ASP A 52 -7.48 -13.17 2.55
C ASP A 52 -6.71 -14.28 3.30
N ASP A 53 -5.66 -13.95 4.06
CA ASP A 53 -4.85 -14.93 4.82
C ASP A 53 -5.63 -15.65 5.94
N GLY A 54 -6.81 -15.15 6.29
CA GLY A 54 -7.65 -15.71 7.35
C GLY A 54 -8.67 -16.75 6.84
N PRO A 55 -9.23 -17.58 7.73
CA PRO A 55 -10.35 -18.49 7.43
C PRO A 55 -11.62 -17.73 7.03
N TRP A 56 -11.57 -16.40 7.07
CA TRP A 56 -12.69 -15.50 6.91
C TRP A 56 -13.33 -15.53 5.55
N LYS A 57 -12.52 -15.72 4.48
CA LYS A 57 -12.93 -15.77 3.06
C LYS A 57 -14.31 -15.14 2.84
N LEU A 58 -14.47 -13.83 3.12
CA LEU A 58 -15.71 -13.09 2.82
C LEU A 58 -16.14 -13.29 1.36
N GLY A 59 -15.18 -13.73 0.57
CA GLY A 59 -15.30 -14.21 -0.77
C GLY A 59 -14.21 -13.52 -1.54
N ARG A 60 -13.74 -14.18 -2.59
CA ARG A 60 -12.92 -13.51 -3.60
C ARG A 60 -13.55 -12.21 -4.09
N SER A 61 -14.88 -12.08 -4.03
CA SER A 61 -15.64 -10.88 -4.37
C SER A 61 -15.46 -9.69 -3.43
N VAL A 62 -14.94 -9.85 -2.21
CA VAL A 62 -14.66 -8.74 -1.29
C VAL A 62 -13.16 -8.54 -1.14
N ASP A 63 -12.43 -9.59 -0.76
CA ASP A 63 -11.01 -9.50 -0.42
C ASP A 63 -10.13 -9.05 -1.61
N LEU A 64 -10.41 -9.56 -2.82
CA LEU A 64 -9.69 -9.14 -4.02
C LEU A 64 -10.05 -7.70 -4.43
N LEU A 65 -11.30 -7.26 -4.24
CA LEU A 65 -11.69 -5.89 -4.55
C LEU A 65 -10.96 -4.90 -3.64
N ILE A 66 -10.81 -5.22 -2.35
CA ILE A 66 -10.05 -4.37 -1.44
C ILE A 66 -8.60 -4.27 -1.90
N ARG A 67 -7.94 -5.40 -2.21
CA ARG A 67 -6.56 -5.39 -2.71
C ARG A 67 -6.43 -4.60 -4.01
N LEU A 68 -7.27 -4.88 -4.99
CA LEU A 68 -7.29 -4.19 -6.27
C LEU A 68 -7.43 -2.67 -6.09
N HIS A 69 -8.46 -2.22 -5.38
CA HIS A 69 -8.75 -0.80 -5.26
C HIS A 69 -7.78 -0.09 -4.33
N ALA A 70 -7.22 -0.77 -3.34
CA ALA A 70 -6.11 -0.24 -2.53
C ALA A 70 -4.85 0.00 -3.39
N ILE A 71 -4.45 -0.98 -4.21
CA ILE A 71 -3.27 -0.83 -5.08
C ILE A 71 -3.54 0.24 -6.14
N ARG A 72 -4.74 0.27 -6.74
CA ARG A 72 -5.13 1.33 -7.68
C ARG A 72 -5.06 2.70 -7.03
N ALA A 73 -5.60 2.88 -5.82
CA ALA A 73 -5.56 4.15 -5.10
C ALA A 73 -4.12 4.61 -4.82
N ILE A 74 -3.25 3.70 -4.39
CA ILE A 74 -1.81 3.96 -4.21
C ILE A 74 -1.19 4.38 -5.55
N PHE A 75 -1.39 3.61 -6.61
CA PHE A 75 -0.77 3.83 -7.91
C PHE A 75 -1.20 5.16 -8.53
N VAL A 76 -2.51 5.45 -8.54
CA VAL A 76 -3.06 6.70 -9.09
C VAL A 76 -2.52 7.90 -8.32
N THR A 77 -2.58 7.88 -6.99
CA THR A 77 -2.07 8.99 -6.16
C THR A 77 -0.57 9.19 -6.35
N TRP A 78 0.21 8.11 -6.40
CA TRP A 78 1.64 8.21 -6.68
C TRP A 78 1.91 8.79 -8.07
N SER A 79 1.14 8.40 -9.08
CA SER A 79 1.25 8.90 -10.45
C SER A 79 0.98 10.42 -10.52
N GLU A 80 0.04 10.93 -9.73
CA GLU A 80 -0.23 12.36 -9.64
C GLU A 80 1.00 13.14 -9.17
N PHE A 81 1.70 12.65 -8.15
CA PHE A 81 2.93 13.30 -7.64
C PHE A 81 4.14 13.11 -8.56
N ALA A 82 4.30 11.92 -9.15
CA ALA A 82 5.51 11.53 -9.87
C ALA A 82 5.53 11.92 -11.35
N CYS A 83 4.36 12.07 -11.98
CA CYS A 83 4.25 12.23 -13.44
C CYS A 83 3.45 13.47 -13.85
N GLY A 84 2.51 13.94 -13.01
CA GLY A 84 1.53 14.95 -13.38
C GLY A 84 0.56 14.46 -14.47
N GLY A 85 -0.47 15.24 -14.80
CA GLY A 85 -1.35 14.97 -15.94
C GLY A 85 -2.31 13.77 -15.83
N VAL A 86 -2.43 13.17 -14.64
CA VAL A 86 -3.46 12.16 -14.35
C VAL A 86 -4.85 12.80 -14.37
N ARG A 87 -5.86 12.08 -14.85
CA ARG A 87 -7.26 12.53 -14.87
C ARG A 87 -7.73 12.92 -13.45
N GLN A 88 -8.31 14.11 -13.30
CA GLN A 88 -8.57 14.77 -12.01
C GLN A 88 -9.47 13.99 -11.03
N ASP A 89 -10.34 13.13 -11.53
CA ASP A 89 -11.30 12.31 -10.77
C ASP A 89 -10.79 10.88 -10.49
N ALA A 90 -9.68 10.44 -11.11
CA ALA A 90 -9.22 9.05 -11.02
C ALA A 90 -8.91 8.62 -9.58
N ARG A 91 -8.30 9.51 -8.79
CA ARG A 91 -8.05 9.27 -7.37
C ARG A 91 -9.36 9.09 -6.61
N ARG A 92 -10.31 10.02 -6.81
CA ARG A 92 -11.63 9.98 -6.16
C ARG A 92 -12.38 8.70 -6.49
N GLU A 93 -12.39 8.28 -7.75
CA GLU A 93 -13.00 7.02 -8.18
C GLU A 93 -12.35 5.81 -7.49
N ALA A 94 -11.02 5.76 -7.44
CA ALA A 94 -10.31 4.65 -6.80
C ALA A 94 -10.67 4.52 -5.30
N PHE A 95 -10.76 5.65 -4.57
CA PHE A 95 -11.19 5.65 -3.17
C PHE A 95 -12.67 5.32 -2.99
N HIS A 96 -13.54 5.83 -3.85
CA HIS A 96 -14.97 5.51 -3.82
C HIS A 96 -15.21 4.01 -4.04
N ALA A 97 -14.52 3.40 -5.02
CA ALA A 97 -14.58 1.98 -5.30
C ALA A 97 -14.03 1.11 -4.15
N LEU A 98 -13.05 1.62 -3.39
CA LEU A 98 -12.49 0.95 -2.22
C LEU A 98 -13.44 0.98 -1.00
N ALA A 99 -14.25 2.04 -0.85
CA ALA A 99 -15.08 2.25 0.33
C ALA A 99 -16.13 1.15 0.55
N VAL A 100 -16.82 0.71 -0.52
CA VAL A 100 -17.88 -0.31 -0.44
C VAL A 100 -17.38 -1.67 0.07
N PRO A 101 -16.33 -2.29 -0.52
CA PRO A 101 -15.83 -3.56 -0.02
C PRO A 101 -15.18 -3.43 1.37
N LEU A 102 -14.61 -2.26 1.72
CA LEU A 102 -14.14 -2.02 3.08
C LEU A 102 -15.26 -1.98 4.11
N ALA A 103 -16.38 -1.32 3.81
CA ALA A 103 -17.53 -1.30 4.71
C ALA A 103 -18.04 -2.73 4.99
N LYS A 104 -18.07 -3.60 3.97
CA LYS A 104 -18.42 -5.02 4.14
C LYS A 104 -17.43 -5.79 5.02
N LEU A 105 -16.12 -5.53 4.86
CA LEU A 105 -15.09 -6.08 5.74
C LEU A 105 -15.32 -5.61 7.18
N ASP A 106 -15.48 -4.31 7.39
CA ASP A 106 -15.66 -3.73 8.73
C ASP A 106 -16.96 -4.19 9.41
N GLU A 107 -18.05 -4.39 8.66
CA GLU A 107 -19.32 -4.94 9.16
C GLU A 107 -19.19 -6.40 9.61
N GLY A 108 -18.43 -7.21 8.87
CA GLY A 108 -18.28 -8.63 9.22
C GLY A 108 -17.23 -8.89 10.32
N LEU A 109 -16.27 -8.00 10.56
CA LEU A 109 -15.18 -8.23 11.53
C LEU A 109 -15.69 -8.67 12.92
N PRO A 110 -16.77 -8.10 13.49
CA PRO A 110 -17.34 -8.58 14.75
C PRO A 110 -17.77 -10.06 14.72
N ASP A 111 -18.30 -10.55 13.59
CA ASP A 111 -18.74 -11.93 13.43
C ASP A 111 -17.57 -12.91 13.29
N PHE A 112 -16.39 -12.47 12.82
CA PHE A 112 -15.15 -13.27 12.82
C PHE A 112 -14.86 -13.84 14.22
N TYR A 113 -15.03 -13.01 15.25
CA TYR A 113 -14.72 -13.37 16.64
C TYR A 113 -15.66 -14.46 17.16
N ASN A 114 -16.89 -14.52 16.63
CA ASN A 114 -17.94 -15.43 17.07
C ASN A 114 -17.97 -16.73 16.26
N LEU A 115 -17.50 -16.72 15.00
CA LEU A 115 -17.68 -17.83 14.05
C LEU A 115 -16.46 -18.77 13.92
N ASN A 116 -15.25 -18.33 14.31
CA ASN A 116 -14.05 -19.16 14.17
C ASN A 116 -13.84 -20.10 15.37
N MET A 117 -14.65 -21.17 15.42
CA MET A 117 -14.36 -22.35 16.23
C MET A 117 -13.27 -23.22 15.56
N MET A 118 -12.04 -22.73 15.43
CA MET A 118 -10.92 -23.63 15.11
C MET A 118 -10.49 -24.39 16.37
N SER A 119 -9.90 -25.58 16.20
CA SER A 119 -9.53 -26.48 17.30
C SER A 119 -8.42 -25.99 18.25
N SER A 120 -7.82 -24.81 18.00
CA SER A 120 -6.87 -24.18 18.92
C SER A 120 -6.99 -22.65 18.96
N ASP A 121 -6.97 -22.10 20.17
CA ASP A 121 -7.00 -20.65 20.43
C ASP A 121 -5.85 -19.91 19.74
N TYR A 122 -4.70 -20.57 19.59
CA TYR A 122 -3.55 -20.05 18.89
C TYR A 122 -3.84 -19.79 17.41
N GLY A 123 -4.48 -20.73 16.73
CA GLY A 123 -4.82 -20.60 15.31
C GLY A 123 -5.84 -19.48 15.06
N VAL A 124 -6.86 -19.38 15.92
CA VAL A 124 -7.88 -18.32 15.85
C VAL A 124 -7.22 -16.95 16.05
N SER A 125 -6.39 -16.81 17.10
CA SER A 125 -5.68 -15.57 17.42
C SER A 125 -4.69 -15.14 16.33
N ALA A 126 -3.98 -16.09 15.72
CA ALA A 126 -3.06 -15.80 14.62
C ALA A 126 -3.79 -15.28 13.38
N SER A 127 -4.94 -15.87 13.06
CA SER A 127 -5.80 -15.48 11.94
C SER A 127 -6.41 -14.10 12.16
N GLN A 128 -6.89 -13.84 13.38
CA GLN A 128 -7.40 -12.54 13.80
C GLN A 128 -6.37 -11.44 13.56
N ARG A 129 -5.16 -11.65 14.11
CA ARG A 129 -4.06 -10.68 14.00
C ARG A 129 -3.66 -10.44 12.54
N ALA A 130 -3.77 -11.44 11.67
CA ALA A 130 -3.53 -11.28 10.23
C ALA A 130 -4.55 -10.35 9.57
N VAL A 131 -5.84 -10.54 9.83
CA VAL A 131 -6.89 -9.70 9.29
C VAL A 131 -6.78 -8.27 9.81
N GLU A 132 -6.58 -8.08 11.11
CA GLU A 132 -6.43 -6.75 11.71
C GLU A 132 -5.18 -6.03 11.18
N ALA A 133 -4.05 -6.73 11.05
CA ALA A 133 -2.83 -6.16 10.47
C ALA A 133 -3.05 -5.73 9.00
N ALA A 134 -3.72 -6.57 8.21
CA ALA A 134 -4.06 -6.26 6.82
C ALA A 134 -5.02 -5.06 6.73
N ARG A 135 -6.03 -5.00 7.60
CA ARG A 135 -6.97 -3.87 7.67
C ARG A 135 -6.29 -2.57 8.13
N ARG A 136 -5.34 -2.64 9.07
CA ARG A 136 -4.46 -1.50 9.44
C ARG A 136 -3.63 -1.03 8.25
N ALA A 137 -3.11 -1.96 7.44
CA ALA A 137 -2.39 -1.62 6.22
C ALA A 137 -3.27 -0.85 5.22
N VAL A 138 -4.54 -1.26 5.03
CA VAL A 138 -5.49 -0.51 4.19
C VAL A 138 -5.89 0.82 4.81
N SER A 139 -5.94 0.93 6.14
CA SER A 139 -6.21 2.21 6.80
C SER A 139 -5.15 3.27 6.48
N LEU A 140 -3.90 2.86 6.21
CA LEU A 140 -2.88 3.78 5.70
C LEU A 140 -3.14 4.23 4.25
N VAL A 141 -3.84 3.42 3.45
CA VAL A 141 -4.34 3.84 2.12
C VAL A 141 -5.44 4.88 2.30
N GLU A 142 -6.41 4.66 3.18
CA GLU A 142 -7.48 5.63 3.49
C GLU A 142 -6.91 6.97 3.99
N ALA A 143 -5.77 6.95 4.68
CA ALA A 143 -5.06 8.16 5.14
C ALA A 143 -4.63 9.09 3.99
N ILE A 144 -4.53 8.60 2.76
CA ILE A 144 -4.24 9.41 1.57
C ILE A 144 -5.40 10.38 1.28
N ASP A 145 -6.64 9.90 1.42
CA ASP A 145 -7.83 10.70 1.14
C ASP A 145 -8.24 11.53 2.37
N CYS A 146 -8.25 10.90 3.54
CA CYS A 146 -8.68 11.57 4.77
C CYS A 146 -7.60 12.39 5.48
N LEU A 147 -6.35 12.32 5.02
CA LEU A 147 -5.20 13.08 5.54
C LEU A 147 -4.88 12.83 7.02
N GLU A 148 -5.29 11.67 7.54
CA GLU A 148 -5.11 11.29 8.93
C GLU A 148 -4.84 9.78 9.08
N PHE A 149 -3.90 9.42 9.96
CA PHE A 149 -3.77 8.03 10.40
C PHE A 149 -4.80 7.69 11.47
N ARG A 150 -5.93 7.12 11.04
CA ARG A 150 -7.06 6.82 11.93
C ARG A 150 -6.77 5.71 12.94
N LYS A 151 -7.54 5.71 14.02
CA LYS A 151 -7.62 4.57 14.96
C LYS A 151 -8.82 3.72 14.54
N LEU A 152 -8.61 2.43 14.33
CA LEU A 152 -9.69 1.54 13.95
C LEU A 152 -10.50 1.13 15.18
N PRO A 153 -11.79 0.77 15.04
CA PRO A 153 -12.64 0.40 16.18
C PRO A 153 -12.02 -0.69 17.05
N PHE A 154 -11.40 -1.71 16.46
CA PHE A 154 -10.75 -2.82 17.17
C PHE A 154 -9.43 -2.43 17.85
N ASP A 155 -8.87 -1.24 17.58
CA ASP A 155 -7.69 -0.75 18.31
C ASP A 155 -8.06 -0.11 19.67
N LYS A 156 -9.36 0.09 19.97
CA LYS A 156 -9.81 0.88 21.14
C LYS A 156 -9.40 0.24 22.46
N ASP A 157 -9.48 -1.08 22.57
CA ASP A 157 -9.30 -1.82 23.82
C ASP A 157 -7.93 -2.50 23.94
N GLU A 158 -7.16 -2.55 22.85
CA GLU A 158 -5.84 -3.16 22.85
C GLU A 158 -4.75 -2.17 23.33
N ARG A 159 -4.19 -2.44 24.52
CA ARG A 159 -3.10 -1.66 25.11
C ARG A 159 -1.79 -1.71 24.31
N TYR A 160 -1.63 -2.69 23.41
CA TYR A 160 -0.35 -2.98 22.75
C TYR A 160 -0.38 -2.91 21.22
N SER A 161 -1.56 -2.91 20.59
CA SER A 161 -1.67 -2.71 19.13
C SER A 161 -1.54 -1.25 18.76
N GLN A 162 -0.76 -0.99 17.72
CA GLN A 162 -0.66 0.32 17.10
C GLN A 162 -1.11 0.24 15.64
N PHE A 163 -1.60 1.35 15.10
CA PHE A 163 -2.03 1.45 13.70
C PHE A 163 -0.92 1.11 12.68
N LEU A 164 0.35 1.12 13.10
CA LEU A 164 1.51 0.71 12.30
C LEU A 164 1.82 -0.79 12.36
N ASP A 165 1.08 -1.57 13.14
CA ASP A 165 1.20 -3.03 13.19
C ASP A 165 0.53 -3.66 11.96
N THR A 166 1.05 -3.30 10.78
CA THR A 166 0.48 -3.66 9.47
C THR A 166 0.93 -5.04 8.97
N LEU A 167 1.72 -5.76 9.76
CA LEU A 167 2.12 -7.14 9.51
C LEU A 167 1.77 -8.01 10.71
N SER A 168 1.16 -9.17 10.44
CA SER A 168 0.94 -10.19 11.47
C SER A 168 2.18 -11.05 11.63
N PHE A 169 2.78 -10.91 12.79
CA PHE A 169 3.87 -11.74 13.26
C PHE A 169 3.34 -12.67 14.35
N SER A 170 3.24 -13.96 14.02
CA SER A 170 2.89 -15.04 14.95
C SER A 170 4.10 -15.94 15.15
N GLY A 171 4.27 -16.48 16.36
CA GLY A 171 5.41 -17.33 16.72
C GLY A 171 6.37 -16.67 17.73
N PRO A 172 7.47 -17.36 18.08
CA PRO A 172 8.33 -16.99 19.21
C PRO A 172 8.92 -15.57 19.13
N ASN A 173 9.26 -15.12 17.92
CA ASN A 173 9.90 -13.81 17.69
C ASN A 173 8.89 -12.72 17.29
N GLY A 174 7.59 -13.04 17.24
CA GLY A 174 6.62 -12.16 16.59
C GLY A 174 6.42 -10.81 17.28
N HIS A 175 6.63 -10.74 18.60
CA HIS A 175 6.59 -9.48 19.33
C HIS A 175 7.76 -8.55 18.96
N ASP A 176 8.97 -9.09 18.89
CA ASP A 176 10.16 -8.33 18.54
C ASP A 176 10.13 -7.87 17.09
N GLU A 177 9.71 -8.74 16.17
CA GLU A 177 9.54 -8.40 14.75
C GLU A 177 8.50 -7.30 14.55
N ARG A 178 7.38 -7.36 15.27
CA ARG A 178 6.36 -6.32 15.27
C ARG A 178 6.92 -4.99 15.76
N ALA A 179 7.65 -4.98 16.88
CA ALA A 179 8.26 -3.78 17.42
C ALA A 179 9.27 -3.16 16.45
N ARG A 180 10.11 -3.98 15.83
CA ARG A 180 11.09 -3.55 14.81
C ARG A 180 10.40 -2.98 13.57
N TRP A 181 9.36 -3.64 13.07
CA TRP A 181 8.56 -3.16 11.94
C TRP A 181 7.93 -1.79 12.22
N ARG A 182 7.29 -1.66 13.38
CA ARG A 182 6.69 -0.42 13.86
C ARG A 182 7.72 0.71 13.97
N ALA A 183 8.87 0.44 14.59
CA ALA A 183 9.97 1.41 14.70
C ALA A 183 10.47 1.86 13.32
N ALA A 184 10.62 0.93 12.37
CA ALA A 184 11.00 1.23 10.99
C ALA A 184 9.98 2.14 10.29
N GLN A 185 8.69 1.84 10.41
CA GLN A 185 7.61 2.65 9.83
C GLN A 185 7.56 4.05 10.43
N SER A 186 7.61 4.16 11.75
CA SER A 186 7.66 5.44 12.47
C SER A 186 8.86 6.27 12.05
N ALA A 187 10.03 5.63 11.94
CA ALA A 187 11.26 6.30 11.54
C ALA A 187 11.17 6.88 10.13
N ALA A 188 10.63 6.10 9.19
CA ALA A 188 10.44 6.51 7.82
C ALA A 188 9.38 7.62 7.68
N ILE A 189 8.26 7.55 8.42
CA ILE A 189 7.27 8.65 8.46
C ILE A 189 7.93 9.92 9.00
N GLY A 190 8.65 9.82 10.10
CA GLY A 190 9.19 11.00 10.74
C GLY A 190 10.19 11.75 9.88
N ALA A 191 11.05 11.03 9.15
CA ALA A 191 11.97 11.68 8.24
C ALA A 191 11.35 12.10 6.89
N ASP A 192 10.29 11.46 6.40
CA ASP A 192 9.45 12.03 5.30
C ASP A 192 8.84 13.38 5.74
N CYS A 193 8.29 13.45 6.96
CA CYS A 193 7.73 14.69 7.53
C CYS A 193 8.82 15.77 7.71
N ALA A 194 10.00 15.41 8.22
CA ALA A 194 11.09 16.35 8.42
C ALA A 194 11.57 16.98 7.09
N LEU A 195 11.74 16.15 6.05
CA LEU A 195 12.11 16.60 4.71
C LEU A 195 11.13 17.65 4.16
N LEU A 196 9.83 17.37 4.29
CA LEU A 196 8.79 18.27 3.81
C LEU A 196 8.67 19.52 4.69
N ARG A 197 8.75 19.39 6.01
CA ARG A 197 8.68 20.53 6.95
C ARG A 197 9.81 21.52 6.73
N GLU A 198 11.01 21.03 6.49
CA GLU A 198 12.22 21.85 6.26
C GLU A 198 12.42 22.24 4.79
N ASN A 199 11.47 21.89 3.90
CA ASN A 199 11.53 22.15 2.46
C ASN A 199 12.82 21.62 1.81
N LEU A 200 13.33 20.50 2.29
CA LEU A 200 14.54 19.84 1.77
C LEU A 200 14.22 18.88 0.61
N ALA A 201 12.94 18.71 0.32
CA ALA A 201 12.40 17.89 -0.76
C ALA A 201 11.24 18.58 -1.46
N THR A 202 11.19 18.52 -2.79
CA THR A 202 9.91 18.72 -3.48
C THR A 202 9.00 17.51 -3.31
N LEU A 203 7.70 17.67 -3.58
CA LEU A 203 6.74 16.56 -3.54
C LEU A 203 7.09 15.46 -4.55
N GLU A 204 7.46 15.84 -5.77
CA GLU A 204 7.86 14.92 -6.84
C GLU A 204 9.15 14.17 -6.46
N GLU A 205 10.16 14.89 -5.97
CA GLU A 205 11.41 14.28 -5.51
C GLU A 205 11.17 13.24 -4.41
N LEU A 206 10.33 13.56 -3.43
CA LEU A 206 10.03 12.63 -2.35
C LEU A 206 9.13 11.47 -2.82
N ALA A 207 8.24 11.67 -3.78
CA ALA A 207 7.47 10.58 -4.39
C ALA A 207 8.38 9.57 -5.12
N LEU A 208 9.51 10.03 -5.66
CA LEU A 208 10.51 9.22 -6.37
C LEU A 208 11.67 8.75 -5.48
N ALA A 209 11.84 9.30 -4.28
CA ALA A 209 12.89 8.90 -3.34
C ALA A 209 12.68 7.47 -2.78
N PRO A 210 13.77 6.79 -2.34
CA PRO A 210 13.68 5.51 -1.62
C PRO A 210 12.64 5.56 -0.48
N LEU A 211 11.93 4.46 -0.25
CA LEU A 211 10.89 4.40 0.79
C LEU A 211 11.46 4.33 2.21
N TRP A 212 12.68 3.80 2.34
CA TRP A 212 13.30 3.56 3.64
C TRP A 212 14.47 4.52 3.87
N PRO A 213 14.64 5.02 5.10
CA PRO A 213 15.72 5.94 5.46
C PRO A 213 17.12 5.41 5.14
N ASN A 214 17.35 4.13 5.40
CA ASN A 214 18.67 3.54 5.29
C ASN A 214 18.60 2.07 4.86
N SER A 215 19.75 1.55 4.45
CA SER A 215 19.91 0.18 3.99
C SER A 215 19.56 -0.87 5.05
N SER A 216 19.80 -0.59 6.33
CA SER A 216 19.47 -1.51 7.43
C SER A 216 17.96 -1.70 7.60
N ILE A 217 17.18 -0.62 7.54
CA ILE A 217 15.71 -0.68 7.58
C ILE A 217 15.17 -1.33 6.30
N ALA A 218 15.74 -0.98 5.15
CA ALA A 218 15.41 -1.63 3.88
C ALA A 218 15.67 -3.15 3.91
N ALA A 219 16.76 -3.60 4.55
CA ALA A 219 17.04 -5.03 4.72
C ALA A 219 16.08 -5.70 5.72
N LEU A 220 15.71 -4.99 6.80
CA LEU A 220 14.70 -5.45 7.75
C LEU A 220 13.37 -5.74 7.06
N GLU A 221 12.86 -4.79 6.26
CA GLU A 221 11.64 -4.99 5.48
C GLU A 221 11.72 -6.28 4.67
N THR A 222 12.78 -6.45 3.88
CA THR A 222 12.91 -7.61 2.99
C THR A 222 12.96 -8.93 3.74
N ASN A 223 13.63 -8.97 4.90
CA ASN A 223 13.67 -10.18 5.72
C ASN A 223 12.31 -10.52 6.32
N LEU A 224 11.57 -9.51 6.79
CA LEU A 224 10.25 -9.70 7.39
C LEU A 224 9.16 -10.03 6.35
N THR A 225 9.35 -9.67 5.09
CA THR A 225 8.35 -9.82 4.02
C THR A 225 8.70 -10.89 2.98
N LEU A 226 9.84 -11.57 3.11
CA LEU A 226 10.35 -12.52 2.11
C LEU A 226 9.34 -13.60 1.73
N GLY A 227 8.68 -14.22 2.72
CA GLY A 227 7.67 -15.25 2.52
C GLY A 227 6.39 -14.75 1.82
N LEU A 228 6.14 -13.43 1.86
CA LEU A 228 4.98 -12.81 1.23
C LEU A 228 5.17 -12.66 -0.29
N GLY A 229 6.41 -12.51 -0.76
CA GLY A 229 6.71 -12.35 -2.20
C GLY A 229 6.19 -13.51 -3.06
N ALA A 230 6.38 -14.75 -2.62
CA ALA A 230 5.94 -15.93 -3.38
C ALA A 230 4.40 -16.10 -3.44
N LYS A 231 3.67 -15.58 -2.45
CA LYS A 231 2.20 -15.55 -2.48
C LYS A 231 1.71 -14.38 -3.33
N ASN A 232 2.32 -13.21 -3.17
CA ASN A 232 1.95 -11.99 -3.87
C ASN A 232 2.18 -12.06 -5.38
N GLY A 233 3.32 -12.59 -5.83
CA GLY A 233 3.58 -12.80 -7.26
C GLY A 233 2.56 -13.72 -7.92
N ARG A 234 1.99 -14.68 -7.17
CA ARG A 234 0.92 -15.57 -7.65
C ARG A 234 -0.45 -14.89 -7.65
N ASP A 235 -0.80 -14.18 -6.58
CA ASP A 235 -2.17 -13.69 -6.37
C ASP A 235 -2.41 -12.26 -6.89
N LEU A 236 -1.39 -11.41 -6.93
CA LEU A 236 -1.47 -10.01 -7.35
C LEU A 236 -0.86 -9.78 -8.74
N GLY A 237 0.13 -10.59 -9.12
CA GLY A 237 0.90 -10.42 -10.35
C GLY A 237 2.34 -9.96 -10.09
N VAL A 238 3.25 -10.45 -10.93
CA VAL A 238 4.70 -10.33 -10.75
C VAL A 238 5.19 -8.90 -10.99
N HIS A 239 4.54 -8.12 -11.85
CA HIS A 239 4.91 -6.75 -12.18
C HIS A 239 4.44 -5.74 -11.14
N ILE A 240 3.28 -5.95 -10.52
CA ILE A 240 2.88 -5.17 -9.33
C ILE A 240 3.95 -5.33 -8.24
N GLU A 241 4.38 -6.56 -7.96
CA GLU A 241 5.45 -6.82 -7.00
C GLU A 241 6.78 -6.14 -7.41
N LYS A 242 7.19 -6.24 -8.67
CA LYS A 242 8.40 -5.57 -9.18
C LYS A 242 8.34 -4.06 -9.00
N TRP A 243 7.25 -3.41 -9.37
CA TRP A 243 7.09 -1.96 -9.20
C TRP A 243 7.28 -1.54 -7.74
N LEU A 244 6.66 -2.26 -6.81
CA LEU A 244 6.77 -1.97 -5.37
C LEU A 244 8.18 -2.21 -4.83
N ARG A 245 8.86 -3.25 -5.30
CA ARG A 245 10.27 -3.52 -4.97
C ARG A 245 11.20 -2.45 -5.52
N GLU A 246 10.98 -1.96 -6.74
CA GLU A 246 11.79 -0.87 -7.29
C GLU A 246 11.59 0.45 -6.55
N ARG A 247 10.38 0.68 -6.00
CA ARG A 247 10.10 1.84 -5.15
C ARG A 247 10.90 1.83 -3.85
N LYS A 248 11.24 0.65 -3.33
CA LYS A 248 12.12 0.50 -2.16
C LYS A 248 13.42 1.30 -2.31
N ASP A 249 14.07 1.17 -3.47
CA ASP A 249 15.37 1.77 -3.78
C ASP A 249 15.27 3.10 -4.57
N GLY A 250 14.03 3.52 -4.87
CA GLY A 250 13.72 4.75 -5.56
C GLY A 250 14.21 4.84 -7.00
N SER A 251 14.47 3.69 -7.64
CA SER A 251 15.26 3.63 -8.88
C SER A 251 14.45 3.87 -10.15
N LEU A 252 13.35 3.13 -10.30
CA LEU A 252 12.78 2.80 -11.60
C LEU A 252 11.26 2.60 -11.48
N ILE A 253 10.62 2.53 -12.64
CA ILE A 253 9.24 2.09 -12.83
C ILE A 253 9.27 0.93 -13.83
N LEU A 254 9.28 -0.30 -13.34
CA LEU A 254 9.33 -1.54 -14.11
C LEU A 254 10.55 -1.60 -15.04
N ASN A 255 11.73 -1.36 -14.45
CA ASN A 255 13.01 -1.23 -15.14
C ASN A 255 13.10 -0.06 -16.15
N LEU A 256 12.12 0.84 -16.18
CA LEU A 256 12.16 2.05 -16.98
C LEU A 256 12.46 3.28 -16.12
N GLU A 257 13.20 4.21 -16.70
CA GLU A 257 13.34 5.56 -16.17
C GLU A 257 11.96 6.25 -16.13
N VAL A 258 11.77 7.15 -15.17
CA VAL A 258 10.47 7.78 -14.92
C VAL A 258 9.90 8.45 -16.18
N ASP A 259 10.73 9.20 -16.90
CA ASP A 259 10.29 9.91 -18.11
C ASP A 259 9.88 8.96 -19.24
N LYS A 260 10.50 7.79 -19.35
CA LYS A 260 10.12 6.77 -20.34
C LYS A 260 8.83 6.04 -19.97
N ALA A 261 8.55 5.92 -18.68
CA ALA A 261 7.32 5.30 -18.17
C ALA A 261 6.15 6.30 -18.06
N ARG A 262 6.40 7.62 -18.07
CA ARG A 262 5.44 8.67 -17.73
C ARG A 262 4.10 8.55 -18.46
N GLU A 263 4.09 8.58 -19.80
CA GLU A 263 2.85 8.52 -20.60
C GLU A 263 2.04 7.23 -20.37
N ARG A 264 2.76 6.14 -20.10
CA ARG A 264 2.16 4.85 -19.78
C ARG A 264 1.52 4.91 -18.40
N VAL A 265 2.25 5.38 -17.39
CA VAL A 265 1.76 5.51 -16.02
C VAL A 265 0.51 6.40 -15.97
N ILE A 266 0.55 7.56 -16.64
CA ILE A 266 -0.61 8.46 -16.76
C ILE A 266 -1.79 7.75 -17.42
N GLY A 267 -1.54 7.00 -18.50
CA GLY A 267 -2.58 6.25 -19.20
C GLY A 267 -3.26 5.20 -18.33
N ILE A 268 -2.48 4.42 -17.57
CA ILE A 268 -2.99 3.40 -16.66
C ILE A 268 -3.75 4.04 -15.50
N ALA A 269 -3.19 5.08 -14.89
CA ALA A 269 -3.81 5.81 -13.79
C ALA A 269 -5.14 6.46 -14.20
N SER A 270 -5.28 6.80 -15.49
CA SER A 270 -6.48 7.44 -16.05
C SER A 270 -7.50 6.46 -16.63
N LEU A 271 -7.31 5.14 -16.49
CA LEU A 271 -8.31 4.15 -16.92
C LEU A 271 -9.62 4.35 -16.14
N PRO A 272 -10.76 4.41 -16.85
CA PRO A 272 -12.06 4.72 -16.25
C PRO A 272 -12.52 3.62 -15.28
N GLN A 273 -13.38 3.95 -14.33
CA GLN A 273 -14.01 2.99 -13.42
C GLN A 273 -14.60 1.76 -14.16
N SER A 274 -15.23 1.95 -15.33
CA SER A 274 -15.83 0.86 -16.11
C SER A 274 -14.83 -0.23 -16.52
N PHE A 275 -13.56 0.12 -16.78
CA PHE A 275 -12.51 -0.85 -17.06
C PHE A 275 -12.28 -1.81 -15.88
N TRP A 276 -12.33 -1.28 -14.67
CA TRP A 276 -12.11 -2.04 -13.44
C TRP A 276 -13.34 -2.84 -13.02
N GLU A 277 -14.54 -2.37 -13.35
CA GLU A 277 -15.82 -3.02 -13.02
C GLU A 277 -16.23 -4.11 -14.02
N SER A 278 -15.86 -3.96 -15.29
CA SER A 278 -16.19 -4.92 -16.37
C SER A 278 -15.43 -6.24 -16.26
N ARG A 279 -14.41 -6.30 -15.40
CA ARG A 279 -13.55 -7.46 -15.20
C ARG A 279 -13.74 -7.99 -13.77
N PRO A 280 -13.77 -9.31 -13.56
CA PRO A 280 -13.76 -9.84 -12.20
C PRO A 280 -12.42 -9.45 -11.52
N PRO A 281 -12.37 -9.38 -10.18
CA PRO A 281 -11.19 -8.87 -9.47
C PRO A 281 -9.90 -9.65 -9.77
N ALA A 282 -9.98 -10.96 -9.96
CA ALA A 282 -8.83 -11.80 -10.34
C ALA A 282 -8.28 -11.40 -11.72
N ASP A 283 -9.16 -11.25 -12.71
CA ASP A 283 -8.78 -10.79 -14.04
C ASP A 283 -8.32 -9.34 -14.03
N THR A 284 -8.80 -8.53 -13.09
CA THR A 284 -8.46 -7.12 -12.97
C THR A 284 -7.08 -6.92 -12.35
N LEU A 285 -6.70 -7.72 -11.36
CA LEU A 285 -5.32 -7.75 -10.85
C LEU A 285 -4.35 -8.19 -11.95
N HIS A 286 -4.70 -9.25 -12.70
CA HIS A 286 -3.91 -9.65 -13.88
C HIS A 286 -3.92 -8.60 -14.99
N ALA A 287 -5.03 -7.89 -15.21
CA ALA A 287 -5.11 -6.80 -16.16
C ALA A 287 -4.25 -5.62 -15.71
N PHE A 288 -4.18 -5.34 -14.41
CA PHE A 288 -3.32 -4.30 -13.87
C PHE A 288 -1.85 -4.69 -14.00
N ASP A 289 -1.50 -5.93 -13.67
CA ASP A 289 -0.17 -6.51 -13.89
C ASP A 289 0.23 -6.44 -15.38
N TYR A 290 -0.71 -6.74 -16.27
CA TYR A 290 -0.56 -6.57 -17.71
C TYR A 290 -0.43 -5.10 -18.11
N CYS A 291 -1.21 -4.18 -17.55
CA CYS A 291 -1.09 -2.74 -17.80
C CYS A 291 0.31 -2.24 -17.40
N LEU A 292 0.88 -2.77 -16.33
CA LEU A 292 2.24 -2.50 -15.88
C LEU A 292 3.31 -3.15 -16.78
N HIS A 293 3.11 -4.37 -17.27
CA HIS A 293 4.10 -5.07 -18.10
C HIS A 293 4.01 -4.80 -19.60
N GLY A 294 2.80 -4.91 -20.15
CA GLY A 294 2.44 -4.93 -21.56
C GLY A 294 3.23 -3.95 -22.42
N ASP A 295 4.02 -4.52 -23.32
CA ASP A 295 4.94 -3.80 -24.18
C ASP A 295 4.20 -2.94 -25.23
N LEU A 296 4.97 -2.04 -25.85
CA LEU A 296 4.68 -1.01 -26.86
C LEU A 296 3.84 -1.42 -28.10
N LYS A 297 3.29 -2.63 -28.14
CA LYS A 297 2.63 -3.26 -29.30
C LYS A 297 1.11 -3.38 -29.19
N ASN A 298 0.49 -2.98 -28.07
CA ASN A 298 -0.96 -3.04 -27.93
C ASN A 298 -1.59 -1.64 -27.97
N PRO A 299 -1.99 -1.15 -29.16
CA PRO A 299 -2.54 0.21 -29.33
C PRO A 299 -3.90 0.39 -28.64
N SER A 300 -4.62 -0.69 -28.35
CA SER A 300 -5.97 -0.66 -27.77
C SER A 300 -5.97 -0.66 -26.24
N ARG A 301 -5.08 0.12 -25.60
CA ARG A 301 -4.94 0.27 -24.12
C ARG A 301 -6.27 0.05 -23.36
N GLY A 302 -6.55 -1.17 -22.95
CA GLY A 302 -7.77 -1.50 -22.22
C GLY A 302 -9.08 -1.10 -22.91
N GLU A 303 -9.14 -1.06 -24.25
CA GLU A 303 -10.42 -0.97 -24.97
C GLU A 303 -11.36 -2.02 -24.35
N GLU A 304 -12.59 -1.59 -24.09
CA GLU A 304 -13.71 -2.41 -23.67
C GLU A 304 -13.96 -3.49 -24.73
N ASN A 305 -13.06 -4.47 -24.80
CA ASN A 305 -13.24 -5.65 -25.60
C ASN A 305 -14.38 -6.41 -24.95
N SER A 306 -15.55 -6.08 -25.45
CA SER A 306 -16.78 -6.85 -25.49
C SER A 306 -16.45 -8.23 -26.06
N CYS A 307 -15.74 -9.05 -25.30
CA CYS A 307 -15.50 -10.45 -25.64
C CYS A 307 -16.10 -11.33 -24.54
N ARG A 308 -17.41 -11.15 -24.34
CA ARG A 308 -18.29 -12.31 -24.25
C ARG A 308 -18.44 -12.88 -25.66
N GLN A 309 -17.50 -13.69 -26.12
CA GLN A 309 -17.79 -14.71 -27.13
C GLN A 309 -16.98 -15.98 -26.84
N ALA A 310 -17.74 -17.00 -26.44
CA ALA A 310 -17.46 -18.44 -26.55
C ALA A 310 -16.21 -19.00 -25.83
N LEU A 311 -16.41 -19.54 -24.62
CA LEU A 311 -16.55 -20.99 -24.36
C LEU A 311 -16.93 -21.23 -22.90
#